data_AF-A0AAE4I107-F1
#
_entry.id   AF-A0AAE4I107-F1
#
_cell.length_a   1.000
_cell.length_b   1.000
_cell.length_c   1.000
_cell.angle_alpha   90.00
_cell.angle_beta   90.00
_cell.angle_gamma   90.00
#
_symmetry.space_group_name_H-M   'P 1'
#
loop_
_entity.id
_entity.type
_entity.pdbx_description
1 polymer ?
#
loop_
_entity_poly.entity_id
_entity_poly.type
_entity_poly.pdbx_seq_one_letter_code
_entity_poly.pdbx_strand_id
1 'polypeptide(L)'
;MNINDIWNSQENDVWNEALFQANKETGRDNSIETKMSKLNVEYIKNLEASEFYKFLHDEYFLWKYTAKNRLATTRKKLQEYESNVEELKKIQEELFDFNLEDAKIGLKRAVQIKGLGVAGGSGLLSLLYPSYFGTVDDMVVRALLTTDEYKDDETIKSINSQNIKIDEAVYLINIFKKKATELNKAFNQYCWTPRDIDVILWFFRDSK
;
A
#
# COMPACT_ATOMS: atom_id res chain seq x y z
N MET A 1 -11.77 -14.97 -13.02
CA MET A 1 -11.59 -13.65 -13.66
C MET A 1 -10.10 -13.45 -13.83
N ASN A 2 -9.63 -12.91 -14.96
CA ASN A 2 -8.25 -12.43 -15.08
C ASN A 2 -8.24 -10.90 -14.86
N ILE A 3 -7.05 -10.34 -14.60
CA ILE A 3 -6.94 -8.90 -14.31
C ILE A 3 -7.29 -8.02 -15.51
N ASN A 4 -7.06 -8.49 -16.74
CA ASN A 4 -7.36 -7.71 -17.94
C ASN A 4 -8.88 -7.54 -18.15
N ASP A 5 -9.65 -8.60 -17.91
CA ASP A 5 -11.12 -8.57 -17.98
C ASP A 5 -11.69 -7.61 -16.92
N ILE A 6 -11.15 -7.67 -15.70
CA ILE A 6 -11.57 -6.77 -14.61
C ILE A 6 -11.22 -5.32 -14.97
N TRP A 7 -9.97 -5.07 -15.38
CA TRP A 7 -9.45 -3.72 -15.65
C TRP A 7 -10.24 -2.95 -16.71
N ASN A 8 -10.74 -3.68 -17.71
CA ASN A 8 -11.53 -3.12 -18.82
C ASN A 8 -13.04 -3.12 -18.56
N SER A 9 -13.51 -3.77 -17.49
CA SER A 9 -14.94 -3.89 -17.20
C SER A 9 -15.61 -2.55 -16.91
N GLN A 10 -16.77 -2.35 -17.54
CA GLN A 10 -17.69 -1.23 -17.27
C GLN A 10 -18.84 -1.64 -16.34
N GLU A 11 -18.76 -2.82 -15.71
CA GLU A 11 -19.76 -3.33 -14.79
C GLU A 11 -19.25 -3.26 -13.35
N ASN A 12 -19.96 -2.53 -12.50
CA ASN A 12 -19.58 -2.37 -11.09
C ASN A 12 -19.53 -3.72 -10.34
N ASP A 13 -20.40 -4.65 -10.69
CA ASP A 13 -20.48 -5.97 -10.05
C ASP A 13 -19.20 -6.79 -10.27
N VAL A 14 -18.55 -6.66 -11.43
CA VAL A 14 -17.26 -7.31 -11.72
C VAL A 14 -16.18 -6.78 -10.78
N TRP A 15 -16.12 -5.46 -10.58
CA TRP A 15 -15.16 -4.84 -9.68
C TRP A 15 -15.43 -5.19 -8.21
N ASN A 16 -16.69 -5.16 -7.78
CA ASN A 16 -17.09 -5.54 -6.42
C ASN A 16 -16.75 -7.00 -6.12
N GLU A 17 -17.04 -7.92 -7.05
CA GLU A 17 -16.70 -9.33 -6.88
C GLU A 17 -15.18 -9.54 -6.87
N ALA A 18 -14.43 -8.82 -7.71
CA ALA A 18 -12.97 -8.86 -7.69
C ALA A 18 -12.39 -8.41 -6.34
N LEU A 19 -12.87 -7.29 -5.80
CA LEU A 19 -12.46 -6.79 -4.48
C LEU A 19 -12.85 -7.76 -3.36
N PHE A 20 -14.05 -8.35 -3.44
CA PHE A 20 -14.52 -9.34 -2.47
C PHE A 20 -13.64 -10.59 -2.46
N GLN A 21 -13.26 -11.11 -3.63
CA GLN A 21 -12.33 -12.24 -3.73
C GLN A 21 -10.95 -11.88 -3.17
N ALA A 22 -10.42 -10.72 -3.56
CA ALA A 22 -9.11 -10.27 -3.11
C ALA A 22 -9.03 -10.09 -1.58
N ASN A 23 -10.11 -9.65 -0.94
CA ASN A 23 -10.18 -9.50 0.52
C ASN A 23 -10.30 -10.83 1.28
N LYS A 24 -10.68 -11.95 0.63
CA LYS A 24 -10.76 -13.26 1.28
C LYS A 24 -9.41 -13.96 1.40
N GLU A 25 -8.49 -13.70 0.48
CA GLU A 25 -7.25 -14.46 0.35
C GLU A 25 -6.04 -13.56 0.55
N THR A 26 -5.79 -13.23 1.82
CA THR A 26 -4.66 -12.37 2.18
C THR A 26 -3.41 -13.16 2.57
N GLY A 27 -3.55 -14.47 2.82
CA GLY A 27 -2.48 -15.32 3.35
C GLY A 27 -2.02 -14.92 4.76
N ARG A 28 -2.78 -14.08 5.45
CA ARG A 28 -2.51 -13.56 6.79
C ARG A 28 -3.50 -14.11 7.81
N ASP A 29 -3.16 -13.97 9.08
CA ASP A 29 -4.08 -14.26 10.17
C ASP A 29 -5.30 -13.32 10.12
N ASN A 30 -6.51 -13.87 10.30
CA ASN A 30 -7.75 -13.10 10.18
C ASN A 30 -7.84 -11.95 11.21
N SER A 31 -7.23 -12.12 12.39
CA SER A 31 -7.25 -11.09 13.44
C SER A 31 -6.39 -9.88 13.05
N ILE A 32 -5.21 -10.10 12.47
CA ILE A 32 -4.34 -9.00 12.04
C ILE A 32 -4.92 -8.28 10.82
N GLU A 33 -5.54 -9.01 9.88
CA GLU A 33 -6.20 -8.39 8.72
C GLU A 33 -7.41 -7.53 9.15
N THR A 34 -8.23 -8.06 10.08
CA THR A 34 -9.36 -7.31 10.65
C THR A 34 -8.91 -6.07 11.40
N LYS A 35 -7.77 -6.14 12.10
CA LYS A 35 -7.22 -5.00 12.81
C LYS A 35 -6.74 -3.91 11.85
N MET A 36 -6.01 -4.31 10.81
CA MET A 36 -5.44 -3.37 9.83
C MET A 36 -6.51 -2.69 8.98
N SER A 37 -7.59 -3.39 8.63
CA SER A 37 -8.74 -2.80 7.91
C SER A 37 -9.54 -1.77 8.73
N LYS A 38 -9.33 -1.68 10.05
CA LYS A 38 -10.09 -0.81 10.97
C LYS A 38 -9.19 0.19 11.69
N LEU A 39 -8.03 0.52 11.13
CA LEU A 39 -7.12 1.47 11.74
C LEU A 39 -7.78 2.84 11.87
N ASN A 40 -7.67 3.42 13.07
CA ASN A 40 -8.07 4.79 13.32
C ASN A 40 -6.82 5.68 13.23
N VAL A 41 -6.73 6.46 12.15
CA VAL A 41 -5.60 7.35 11.87
C VAL A 41 -5.34 8.32 13.02
N GLU A 42 -6.41 8.91 13.57
CA GLU A 42 -6.29 9.89 14.66
C GLU A 42 -5.76 9.22 15.94
N TYR A 43 -6.13 7.97 16.19
CA TYR A 43 -5.54 7.19 17.28
C TYR A 43 -4.05 6.95 17.05
N ILE A 44 -3.65 6.45 15.87
CA ILE A 44 -2.23 6.16 15.57
C ILE A 44 -1.37 7.44 15.61
N LYS A 45 -1.92 8.56 15.13
CA LYS A 45 -1.28 9.87 15.15
C LYS A 45 -0.93 10.33 16.58
N ASN A 46 -1.84 10.10 17.53
CA ASN A 46 -1.70 10.55 18.92
C ASN A 46 -0.99 9.53 19.83
N LEU A 47 -0.50 8.41 19.29
CA LEU A 47 0.32 7.47 20.05
C LEU A 47 1.62 8.14 20.51
N GLU A 48 2.04 7.83 21.73
CA GLU A 48 3.41 8.15 22.14
C GLU A 48 4.41 7.35 21.29
N ALA A 49 5.62 7.87 21.12
CA ALA A 49 6.62 7.25 20.24
C ALA A 49 6.92 5.77 20.58
N SER A 50 6.87 5.41 21.87
CA SER A 50 7.03 4.02 22.32
C SER A 50 5.85 3.11 21.92
N GLU A 51 4.64 3.65 21.82
CA GLU A 51 3.45 2.93 21.37
C GLU A 51 3.41 2.87 19.84
N PHE A 52 3.81 3.93 19.15
CA PHE A 52 3.99 3.93 17.70
C PHE A 52 5.06 2.92 17.27
N TYR A 53 6.16 2.79 18.03
CA TYR A 53 7.15 1.73 17.85
C TYR A 53 6.50 0.34 17.93
N LYS A 54 5.68 0.07 18.95
CA LYS A 54 4.99 -1.21 19.11
C LYS A 54 3.99 -1.46 17.99
N PHE A 55 3.24 -0.45 17.57
CA PHE A 55 2.35 -0.54 16.41
C PHE A 55 3.13 -0.98 15.16
N LEU A 56 4.26 -0.34 14.87
CA LEU A 56 5.11 -0.72 13.74
C LEU A 56 5.65 -2.15 13.88
N HIS A 57 6.23 -2.46 15.04
CA HIS A 57 6.95 -3.71 15.30
C HIS A 57 6.02 -4.93 15.35
N ASP A 58 4.96 -4.86 16.16
CA ASP A 58 4.13 -6.00 16.53
C ASP A 58 2.91 -6.16 15.64
N GLU A 59 2.48 -5.09 14.97
CA GLU A 59 1.26 -5.11 14.19
C GLU A 59 1.53 -4.90 12.71
N TYR A 60 2.01 -3.72 12.33
CA TYR A 60 2.16 -3.35 10.93
C TYR A 60 3.20 -4.22 10.20
N PHE A 61 4.38 -4.44 10.79
CA PHE A 61 5.40 -5.28 10.16
C PHE A 61 4.96 -6.75 10.11
N LEU A 62 4.24 -7.21 11.13
CA LEU A 62 3.68 -8.56 11.14
C LEU A 62 2.66 -8.75 10.01
N TRP A 63 1.81 -7.75 9.77
CA TRP A 63 0.90 -7.72 8.64
C TRP A 63 1.64 -7.64 7.29
N LYS A 64 2.61 -6.73 7.15
CA LYS A 64 3.25 -6.49 5.85
C LYS A 64 4.20 -7.63 5.42
N TYR A 65 4.94 -8.23 6.36
CA TYR A 65 6.02 -9.16 6.04
C TYR A 65 5.71 -10.59 6.51
N THR A 66 5.14 -11.40 5.62
CA THR A 66 4.85 -12.82 5.87
C THR A 66 6.12 -13.70 5.88
N ALA A 67 7.17 -13.29 5.14
CA ALA A 67 8.45 -13.99 5.13
C ALA A 67 9.25 -13.74 6.42
N LYS A 68 9.51 -14.80 7.20
CA LYS A 68 10.13 -14.73 8.53
C LYS A 68 11.48 -13.99 8.55
N ASN A 69 12.32 -14.19 7.53
CA ASN A 69 13.62 -13.51 7.41
C ASN A 69 13.47 -12.01 7.13
N ARG A 70 12.52 -11.61 6.27
CA ARG A 70 12.21 -10.19 6.03
C ARG A 70 11.65 -9.53 7.29
N LEU A 71 10.73 -10.18 8.00
CA LEU A 71 10.21 -9.67 9.27
C LEU A 71 11.33 -9.46 10.29
N ALA A 72 12.19 -10.47 10.50
CA ALA A 72 13.27 -10.40 11.47
C ALA A 72 14.28 -9.29 11.16
N THR A 73 14.70 -9.17 9.90
CA THR A 73 15.64 -8.12 9.47
C THR A 73 15.04 -6.72 9.58
N THR A 74 13.76 -6.58 9.26
CA THR A 74 13.04 -5.29 9.36
C THR A 74 12.88 -4.86 10.81
N ARG A 75 12.47 -5.78 11.70
CA ARG A 75 12.39 -5.52 13.14
C ARG A 75 13.74 -5.14 13.74
N LYS A 76 14.82 -5.83 13.34
CA LYS A 76 16.18 -5.48 13.75
C LYS A 76 16.58 -4.05 13.36
N LYS A 77 16.11 -3.57 12.21
CA LYS A 77 16.32 -2.18 11.79
C LYS A 77 15.51 -1.19 12.63
N LEU A 78 14.27 -1.53 12.96
CA LEU A 78 13.44 -0.69 13.81
C LEU A 78 14.01 -0.56 15.24
N GLN A 79 14.60 -1.64 15.79
CA GLN A 79 15.27 -1.65 17.10
C GLN A 79 16.35 -0.57 17.26
N GLU A 80 16.89 -0.04 16.16
CA GLU A 80 17.82 1.09 16.20
C GLU A 80 17.19 2.38 16.79
N TYR A 81 15.86 2.45 16.94
CA TYR A 81 15.17 3.54 17.65
C TYR A 81 15.08 3.34 19.16
N GLU A 82 15.37 2.16 19.71
CA GLU A 82 15.35 1.94 21.18
C GLU A 82 16.37 2.82 21.90
N SER A 83 17.46 3.20 21.21
CA SER A 83 18.46 4.16 21.69
C SER A 83 18.19 5.61 21.31
N ASN A 84 17.18 5.89 20.48
CA ASN A 84 16.84 7.23 19.99
C ASN A 84 15.35 7.32 19.62
N VAL A 85 14.49 7.36 20.64
CA VAL A 85 13.04 7.36 20.47
C VAL A 85 12.54 8.69 19.90
N GLU A 86 13.27 9.78 20.13
CA GLU A 86 12.98 11.12 19.62
C GLU A 86 13.05 11.18 18.10
N GLU A 87 13.97 10.44 17.46
CA GLU A 87 14.05 10.32 16.01
C GLU A 87 12.76 9.71 15.44
N LEU A 88 12.25 8.64 16.07
CA LEU A 88 11.00 8.01 15.66
C LEU A 88 9.80 8.95 15.86
N LYS A 89 9.77 9.69 16.98
CA LYS A 89 8.73 10.69 17.24
C LYS A 89 8.66 11.74 16.15
N LYS A 90 9.81 12.28 15.74
CA LYS A 90 9.88 13.27 14.66
C LYS A 90 9.37 12.71 13.34
N ILE A 91 9.77 11.48 12.99
CA ILE A 91 9.29 10.81 11.76
C ILE A 91 7.77 10.59 11.82
N GLN A 92 7.23 10.21 12.98
CA GLN A 92 5.80 10.07 13.21
C GLN A 92 5.08 11.40 13.00
N GLU A 93 5.53 12.49 13.63
CA GLU A 93 4.94 13.83 13.46
C GLU A 93 4.92 14.24 11.98
N GLU A 94 6.03 14.08 11.26
CA GLU A 94 6.11 14.38 9.83
C GLU A 94 5.24 13.45 8.96
N LEU A 95 5.06 12.19 9.34
CA LEU A 95 4.19 11.23 8.64
C LEU A 95 2.70 11.63 8.73
N PHE A 96 2.31 12.35 9.78
CA PHE A 96 0.94 12.83 9.98
C PHE A 96 0.75 14.32 9.65
N ASP A 97 1.82 15.01 9.25
CA ASP A 97 1.82 16.43 8.87
C ASP A 97 2.33 16.64 7.44
N PHE A 98 1.50 16.28 6.46
CA PHE A 98 1.76 16.56 5.06
C PHE A 98 0.47 16.68 4.24
N ASN A 99 0.56 17.28 3.06
CA ASN A 99 -0.55 17.30 2.11
C ASN A 99 -0.72 15.90 1.48
N LEU A 100 -1.84 15.22 1.78
CA LEU A 100 -2.14 13.87 1.29
C LEU A 100 -2.16 13.73 -0.24
N GLU A 101 -2.37 14.83 -0.97
CA GLU A 101 -2.29 14.82 -2.43
C GLU A 101 -0.85 14.69 -2.95
N ASP A 102 0.13 15.08 -2.14
CA ASP A 102 1.55 14.94 -2.46
C ASP A 102 2.07 13.55 -2.01
N ALA A 103 1.81 12.56 -2.86
CA ALA A 103 2.26 11.19 -2.64
C ALA A 103 3.79 11.09 -2.48
N LYS A 104 4.56 11.99 -3.10
CA LYS A 104 6.03 12.00 -3.03
C LYS A 104 6.49 12.39 -1.64
N ILE A 105 5.88 13.41 -1.02
CA ILE A 105 6.19 13.78 0.37
C ILE A 105 5.79 12.65 1.31
N GLY A 106 4.57 12.12 1.20
CA GLY A 106 4.10 11.01 2.04
C GLY A 106 5.07 9.82 2.02
N LEU A 107 5.46 9.37 0.82
CA LEU A 107 6.44 8.29 0.67
C LEU A 107 7.80 8.64 1.28
N LYS A 108 8.31 9.85 1.04
CA LYS A 108 9.58 10.31 1.65
C LYS A 108 9.53 10.30 3.18
N ARG A 109 8.39 10.56 3.81
CA ARG A 109 8.25 10.45 5.28
C ARG A 109 8.19 8.99 5.71
N ALA A 110 7.37 8.18 5.06
CA ALA A 110 7.19 6.77 5.44
C ALA A 110 8.49 5.95 5.31
N VAL A 111 9.31 6.17 4.27
CA VAL A 111 10.58 5.43 4.07
C VAL A 111 11.70 5.89 5.00
N GLN A 112 11.51 6.95 5.81
CA GLN A 112 12.46 7.30 6.86
C GLN A 112 12.39 6.32 8.04
N ILE A 113 11.25 5.64 8.22
CA ILE A 113 11.10 4.61 9.24
C ILE A 113 12.09 3.47 8.93
N LYS A 114 13.07 3.28 9.81
CA LYS A 114 14.09 2.24 9.64
C LYS A 114 13.45 0.86 9.45
N GLY A 115 13.84 0.20 8.37
CA GLY A 115 13.27 -1.07 7.91
C GLY A 115 12.24 -0.94 6.79
N LEU A 116 11.65 0.25 6.57
CA LEU A 116 10.70 0.46 5.48
C LEU A 116 11.40 0.93 4.20
N GLY A 117 11.37 0.07 3.17
CA GLY A 117 11.53 0.50 1.78
C GLY A 117 10.20 1.02 1.20
N VAL A 118 10.19 1.39 -0.08
CA VAL A 118 9.00 1.91 -0.79
C VAL A 118 7.77 0.99 -0.67
N ALA A 119 7.95 -0.33 -0.77
CA ALA A 119 6.86 -1.28 -0.62
C ALA A 119 6.25 -1.32 0.79
N GLY A 120 7.09 -1.13 1.81
CA GLY A 120 6.61 -0.95 3.18
C GLY A 120 5.98 0.42 3.37
N GLY A 121 6.66 1.51 3.01
CA GLY A 121 6.15 2.87 3.17
C GLY A 121 4.79 3.09 2.49
N SER A 122 4.65 2.66 1.23
CA SER A 122 3.38 2.74 0.50
C SER A 122 2.28 1.88 1.13
N GLY A 123 2.61 0.68 1.63
CA GLY A 123 1.65 -0.18 2.32
C GLY A 123 1.19 0.37 3.68
N LEU A 124 2.04 1.13 4.37
CA LEU A 124 1.62 1.84 5.60
C LEU A 124 0.69 2.99 5.24
N LEU A 125 1.05 3.80 4.23
CA LEU A 125 0.23 4.92 3.78
C LEU A 125 -1.11 4.46 3.20
N SER A 126 -1.18 3.32 2.50
CA SER A 126 -2.43 2.78 1.98
C SER A 126 -3.38 2.31 3.08
N LEU A 127 -2.85 1.96 4.26
CA LEU A 127 -3.66 1.64 5.44
C LEU A 127 -4.15 2.90 6.15
N LEU A 128 -3.28 3.90 6.30
CA LEU A 128 -3.62 5.15 6.97
C LEU A 128 -4.54 6.03 6.11
N TYR A 129 -4.31 6.09 4.80
CA TYR A 129 -4.98 7.01 3.89
C TYR A 129 -5.40 6.30 2.59
N PRO A 130 -6.33 5.32 2.67
CA PRO A 130 -6.69 4.46 1.53
C PRO A 130 -7.17 5.23 0.31
N SER A 131 -7.86 6.36 0.50
CA SER A 131 -8.35 7.24 -0.57
C SER A 131 -7.25 7.97 -1.34
N TYR A 132 -6.02 8.00 -0.81
CA TYR A 132 -4.88 8.72 -1.41
C TYR A 132 -3.74 7.79 -1.84
N PHE A 133 -3.62 6.61 -1.23
CA PHE A 133 -2.49 5.71 -1.43
C PHE A 133 -2.95 4.27 -1.66
N GLY A 134 -2.26 3.59 -2.57
CA GLY A 134 -2.27 2.14 -2.69
C GLY A 134 -0.87 1.57 -2.39
N THR A 135 -0.81 0.29 -2.04
CA THR A 135 0.46 -0.41 -1.82
C THR A 135 1.21 -0.60 -3.15
N VAL A 136 2.51 -0.31 -3.16
CA VAL A 136 3.36 -0.46 -4.35
C VAL A 136 4.44 -1.50 -4.10
N ASP A 137 4.33 -2.67 -4.72
CA ASP A 137 5.34 -3.72 -4.71
C ASP A 137 5.51 -4.40 -6.08
N ASP A 138 6.30 -5.47 -6.13
CA ASP A 138 6.58 -6.19 -7.37
C ASP A 138 5.34 -6.83 -8.00
N MET A 139 4.34 -7.17 -7.18
CA MET A 139 3.14 -7.85 -7.64
C MET A 139 2.24 -6.92 -8.45
N VAL A 140 2.04 -5.67 -7.99
CA VAL A 140 1.24 -4.69 -8.74
C VAL A 140 1.92 -4.27 -10.04
N VAL A 141 3.27 -4.21 -10.08
CA VAL A 141 4.02 -3.97 -11.32
C VAL A 141 3.76 -5.10 -12.33
N ARG A 142 3.85 -6.36 -11.88
CA ARG A 142 3.58 -7.52 -12.73
C ARG A 142 2.13 -7.54 -13.24
N ALA A 143 1.17 -7.23 -12.37
CA ALA A 143 -0.25 -7.18 -12.72
C ALA A 143 -0.57 -6.07 -13.73
N LEU A 144 0.00 -4.87 -13.58
CA LEU A 144 -0.23 -3.79 -14.55
C LEU A 144 0.28 -4.17 -15.94
N LEU A 145 1.46 -4.82 -16.02
CA LEU A 145 2.03 -5.27 -17.30
C LEU A 145 1.22 -6.36 -18.01
N THR A 146 0.20 -6.95 -17.38
CA THR A 146 -0.73 -7.88 -18.04
C THR A 146 -2.03 -7.22 -18.48
N THR A 147 -2.27 -5.96 -18.11
CA THR A 147 -3.42 -5.18 -18.60
C THR A 147 -3.14 -4.61 -19.98
N ASP A 148 -4.15 -4.53 -20.83
CA ASP A 148 -4.01 -3.97 -22.18
C ASP A 148 -3.58 -2.50 -22.18
N GLU A 149 -3.97 -1.73 -21.15
CA GLU A 149 -3.61 -0.31 -21.01
C GLU A 149 -2.12 -0.11 -20.73
N TYR A 150 -1.49 -1.01 -19.96
CA TYR A 150 -0.13 -0.82 -19.44
C TYR A 150 0.91 -1.86 -19.87
N LYS A 151 0.52 -2.92 -20.60
CA LYS A 151 1.44 -3.96 -21.09
C LYS A 151 2.64 -3.42 -21.88
N ASP A 152 2.46 -2.27 -22.55
CA ASP A 152 3.49 -1.61 -23.35
C ASP A 152 4.05 -0.32 -22.71
N ASP A 153 3.74 -0.07 -21.44
CA ASP A 153 4.26 1.10 -20.72
C ASP A 153 5.75 0.92 -20.38
N GLU A 154 6.61 1.66 -21.10
CA GLU A 154 8.06 1.62 -20.91
C GLU A 154 8.51 2.12 -19.53
N THR A 155 7.74 3.01 -18.89
CA THR A 155 8.02 3.45 -17.52
C THR A 155 7.90 2.25 -16.58
N ILE A 156 6.79 1.50 -16.66
CA ILE A 156 6.54 0.33 -15.80
C ILE A 156 7.52 -0.79 -16.12
N LYS A 157 7.80 -1.07 -17.40
CA LYS A 157 8.79 -2.08 -17.81
C LYS A 157 10.19 -1.79 -17.27
N SER A 158 10.55 -0.52 -17.11
CA SER A 158 11.86 -0.11 -16.60
C SER A 158 12.01 -0.22 -15.07
N ILE A 159 10.91 -0.43 -14.33
CA ILE A 159 10.92 -0.50 -12.88
C ILE A 159 11.67 -1.77 -12.44
N ASN A 160 12.73 -1.58 -11.65
CA ASN A 160 13.33 -2.69 -10.91
C ASN A 160 12.42 -3.03 -9.73
N SER A 161 11.61 -4.08 -9.88
CA SER A 161 10.61 -4.48 -8.89
C SER A 161 11.17 -4.82 -7.51
N GLN A 162 12.47 -5.17 -7.41
CA GLN A 162 13.14 -5.42 -6.13
C GLN A 162 13.65 -4.15 -5.44
N ASN A 163 13.67 -3.02 -6.15
CA ASN A 163 14.14 -1.74 -5.63
C ASN A 163 13.42 -0.56 -6.31
N ILE A 164 12.09 -0.53 -6.14
CA ILE A 164 11.23 0.53 -6.67
C ILE A 164 11.64 1.88 -6.05
N LYS A 165 11.87 2.89 -6.89
CA LYS A 165 12.20 4.24 -6.45
C LYS A 165 10.95 5.03 -6.08
N ILE A 166 11.13 6.12 -5.32
CA ILE A 166 10.00 6.98 -4.91
C ILE A 166 9.24 7.52 -6.12
N ASP A 167 9.92 8.03 -7.14
CA ASP A 167 9.24 8.61 -8.31
C ASP A 167 8.50 7.54 -9.14
N GLU A 168 9.04 6.31 -9.20
CA GLU A 168 8.39 5.16 -9.83
C GLU A 168 7.12 4.76 -9.05
N ALA A 169 7.18 4.76 -7.71
CA ALA A 169 6.01 4.49 -6.88
C ALA A 169 4.95 5.59 -6.94
N VAL A 170 5.34 6.85 -7.05
CA VAL A 170 4.40 7.97 -7.27
C VAL A 170 3.66 7.78 -8.59
N TYR A 171 4.35 7.35 -9.65
CA TYR A 171 3.73 7.03 -10.93
C TYR A 171 2.66 5.93 -10.77
N LEU A 172 2.99 4.84 -10.09
CA LEU A 172 2.07 3.73 -9.85
C LEU A 172 0.86 4.13 -8.97
N ILE A 173 1.07 4.92 -7.92
CA ILE A 173 -0.03 5.46 -7.09
C ILE A 173 -0.97 6.34 -7.93
N ASN A 174 -0.42 7.13 -8.86
CA ASN A 174 -1.25 7.95 -9.75
C ASN A 174 -2.09 7.10 -10.71
N ILE A 175 -1.59 5.94 -11.16
CA ILE A 175 -2.40 4.97 -11.92
C ILE A 175 -3.59 4.49 -11.07
N PHE A 176 -3.36 4.17 -9.79
CA PHE A 176 -4.43 3.72 -8.90
C PHE A 176 -5.46 4.83 -8.65
N LYS A 177 -5.01 6.07 -8.39
CA LYS A 177 -5.88 7.25 -8.25
C LYS A 177 -6.72 7.49 -9.50
N LYS A 178 -6.08 7.42 -10.69
CA LYS A 178 -6.76 7.58 -11.98
C LYS A 178 -7.85 6.52 -12.14
N LYS A 179 -7.53 5.25 -11.92
CA LYS A 179 -8.51 4.16 -12.06
C LYS A 179 -9.66 4.29 -11.06
N ALA A 180 -9.37 4.54 -9.78
CA ALA A 180 -10.41 4.77 -8.77
C ALA A 180 -11.35 5.93 -9.16
N THR A 181 -10.80 7.03 -9.68
CA THR A 181 -11.59 8.18 -10.18
C THR A 181 -12.46 7.80 -11.37
N GLU A 182 -11.92 7.02 -12.32
CA GLU A 182 -12.68 6.52 -13.47
C GLU A 182 -13.87 5.66 -13.04
N LEU A 183 -13.67 4.71 -12.12
CA LEU A 183 -14.73 3.84 -11.62
C LEU A 183 -15.80 4.62 -10.85
N ASN A 184 -15.38 5.53 -9.98
CA ASN A 184 -16.29 6.41 -9.24
C ASN A 184 -17.17 7.22 -10.20
N LYS A 185 -16.58 7.78 -11.27
CA LYS A 185 -17.31 8.49 -12.31
C LYS A 185 -18.24 7.56 -13.11
N ALA A 186 -17.77 6.40 -13.53
CA ALA A 186 -18.52 5.45 -14.36
C ALA A 186 -19.74 4.88 -13.62
N PHE A 187 -19.60 4.58 -12.32
CA PHE A 187 -20.65 3.94 -11.53
C PHE A 187 -21.50 4.94 -10.73
N ASN A 188 -21.21 6.24 -10.84
CA ASN A 188 -21.85 7.29 -10.04
C ASN A 188 -21.77 6.99 -8.53
N GLN A 189 -20.59 6.57 -8.08
CA GLN A 189 -20.25 6.22 -6.71
C GLN A 189 -18.97 6.97 -6.27
N TYR A 190 -18.71 7.06 -4.97
CA TYR A 190 -17.52 7.74 -4.44
C TYR A 190 -16.76 6.86 -3.44
N CYS A 191 -16.78 5.55 -3.65
CA CYS A 191 -16.24 4.57 -2.71
C CYS A 191 -14.96 3.87 -3.19
N TRP A 192 -14.65 3.89 -4.48
CA TRP A 192 -13.43 3.28 -4.99
C TRP A 192 -12.22 4.10 -4.57
N THR A 193 -11.25 3.43 -3.96
CA THR A 193 -10.01 4.04 -3.48
C THR A 193 -8.79 3.46 -4.19
N PRO A 194 -7.66 4.19 -4.24
CA PRO A 194 -6.38 3.63 -4.66
C PRO A 194 -6.03 2.30 -3.97
N ARG A 195 -6.41 2.14 -2.70
CA ARG A 195 -6.21 0.88 -1.97
C ARG A 195 -6.96 -0.29 -2.59
N ASP A 196 -8.22 -0.10 -2.95
CA ASP A 196 -9.03 -1.15 -3.56
C ASP A 196 -8.41 -1.62 -4.88
N ILE A 197 -7.87 -0.67 -5.66
CA ILE A 197 -7.18 -0.98 -6.92
C ILE A 197 -5.92 -1.80 -6.68
N ASP A 198 -5.08 -1.44 -5.70
CA ASP A 198 -3.85 -2.20 -5.42
C ASP A 198 -4.15 -3.62 -4.92
N VAL A 199 -5.17 -3.78 -4.09
CA VAL A 199 -5.60 -5.09 -3.57
C VAL A 199 -6.07 -6.01 -4.70
N ILE A 200 -6.87 -5.50 -5.65
CA ILE A 200 -7.31 -6.25 -6.83
C ILE A 200 -6.12 -6.64 -7.71
N LEU A 201 -5.25 -5.68 -8.04
CA LEU A 201 -4.05 -5.92 -8.85
C LEU A 201 -3.16 -6.98 -8.20
N TRP A 202 -2.91 -6.86 -6.90
CA TRP A 202 -2.09 -7.80 -6.15
C TRP A 202 -2.68 -9.21 -6.20
N PHE A 203 -3.99 -9.36 -6.02
CA PHE A 203 -4.64 -10.67 -5.99
C PHE A 203 -4.64 -11.35 -7.36
N PHE A 204 -5.04 -10.65 -8.43
CA PHE A 204 -5.16 -11.21 -9.79
C PHE A 204 -3.86 -11.19 -10.62
N ARG A 205 -2.72 -10.82 -10.02
CA ARG A 205 -1.41 -10.69 -10.69
C ARG A 205 -0.95 -11.89 -11.54
N ASP A 206 -1.35 -13.11 -11.16
CA ASP A 206 -0.93 -14.35 -11.80
C ASP A 206 -2.10 -15.01 -12.57
N SER A 207 -3.31 -14.40 -12.56
CA SER A 207 -4.48 -14.87 -13.30
C SER A 207 -4.34 -14.44 -14.76
N LYS A 208 -3.95 -15.39 -15.61
CA LYS A 208 -3.94 -15.26 -17.07
C LYS A 208 -5.23 -15.78 -17.66
#